data_AF-M0A1T4-F1
#
_entry.id   AF-M0A1T4-F1
#
_cell.length_a   1.000
_cell.length_b   1.000
_cell.length_c   1.000
_cell.angle_alpha   90.00
_cell.angle_beta   90.00
_cell.angle_gamma   90.00
#
_symmetry.space_group_name_H-M   'P 1'
#
loop_
_entity.id
_entity.type
_entity.pdbx_description
1 polymer ?
#
loop_
_entity_poly.entity_id
_entity_poly.type
_entity_poly.pdbx_seq_one_letter_code
_entity_poly.pdbx_strand_id
1 'polypeptide(L)'
;MGAGASEADVDELPDPDRETGPNEDWPSHRGDPGHARYIADGHEFSGGELEAAWSVEGAGAGSVAVADETVYTPTDDGVVALDVTDGTVRWENTDIDAGTPSVAGESVYLSGNEVVALDRSDGSVRWETEFDPEEEIVWQTVAYGGVYAVADGTLYALEADDGSVRWKKESITAAPFGNEEDEYEFVTPPAAANGVIYSVTGAGPIALEPETGTEVWQEGTSIGPHVNTIYATSAAVAYDASAEVGWPLYDAQTGEFIAIGDGMSEIAFGEEIHVGSATNQGYSGGSIRGDEYSWDLDVTYTYGQPVISGETVYAYLTQDTPDSGEQNYDEDLVALNKYDGSEKWALSKDDTPVGSIRAISGETIYVDHDGELVALREETDTSDQPDDSDGNDDTDDGNDEEEGSDEEDDQQDGKDDNDDGGSGSDDGGSDSDDGGSGSDDGESVDDDGGDAGNGNAGNGDAENETDTETNSDTDNVPGFTAGTGLFGGALGLEWLRRKAGVDESTSVNEPSE
;
A
#
# COMPACT_ATOMS: atom_id res chain seq x y z
N MET A 1 5.96 -0.73 44.74
CA MET A 1 6.93 0.33 45.07
C MET A 1 7.35 0.88 43.72
N GLY A 2 7.01 2.14 43.44
CA GLY A 2 7.17 2.72 42.11
C GLY A 2 8.64 2.83 41.71
N ALA A 3 8.97 2.26 40.56
CA ALA A 3 10.08 2.74 39.76
C ALA A 3 9.57 4.00 39.05
N GLY A 4 10.26 5.12 39.27
CA GLY A 4 9.94 6.35 38.58
C GLY A 4 10.26 6.18 37.11
N ALA A 5 9.26 6.43 36.26
CA ALA A 5 9.53 6.89 34.91
C ALA A 5 10.42 8.14 35.06
N SER A 6 11.67 8.05 34.59
CA SER A 6 12.45 9.25 34.34
C SER A 6 11.64 10.10 33.37
N GLU A 7 11.49 11.40 33.68
CA GLU A 7 11.10 12.38 32.67
C GLU A 7 12.12 12.23 31.54
N ALA A 8 11.76 11.52 30.46
CA ALA A 8 12.57 11.41 29.26
C ALA A 8 12.78 12.84 28.77
N ASP A 9 14.04 13.21 28.49
CA ASP A 9 14.35 14.53 27.96
C ASP A 9 13.57 14.69 26.65
N VAL A 10 12.72 15.72 26.57
CA VAL A 10 11.82 15.98 25.42
C VAL A 10 12.62 16.14 24.11
N ASP A 11 13.94 16.33 24.20
CA ASP A 11 14.88 16.39 23.09
C ASP A 11 15.26 15.00 22.50
N GLU A 12 14.83 13.88 23.11
CA GLU A 12 15.10 12.50 22.66
C GLU A 12 13.86 11.77 22.10
N LEU A 13 12.68 12.42 22.10
CA LEU A 13 11.45 11.80 21.59
C LEU A 13 11.36 11.89 20.05
N PRO A 14 10.70 10.91 19.41
CA PRO A 14 10.33 10.97 17.98
C PRO A 14 9.61 12.28 17.63
N ASP A 15 9.98 12.88 16.50
CA ASP A 15 9.41 14.12 16.00
C ASP A 15 8.12 13.85 15.21
N PRO A 16 6.94 14.18 15.75
CA PRO A 16 5.67 13.82 15.13
C PRO A 16 5.38 14.63 13.86
N ASP A 17 6.08 15.74 13.67
CA ASP A 17 5.91 16.62 12.51
C ASP A 17 6.88 16.27 11.37
N ARG A 18 7.76 15.26 11.56
CA ARG A 18 8.72 14.85 10.51
C ARG A 18 8.01 14.06 9.42
N GLU A 19 7.91 14.69 8.24
CA GLU A 19 7.40 14.04 7.03
C GLU A 19 8.23 12.79 6.67
N THR A 20 7.51 11.72 6.34
CA THR A 20 8.05 10.41 5.94
C THR A 20 8.56 10.40 4.50
N GLY A 21 8.08 11.35 3.69
CA GLY A 21 8.41 11.47 2.27
C GLY A 21 7.51 12.50 1.61
N PRO A 22 7.58 12.63 0.28
CA PRO A 22 6.64 13.45 -0.50
C PRO A 22 5.17 13.03 -0.29
N ASN A 23 4.28 14.03 -0.18
CA ASN A 23 2.88 13.86 0.21
C ASN A 23 1.95 13.27 -0.88
N GLU A 24 2.41 13.10 -2.13
CA GLU A 24 1.61 12.56 -3.26
C GLU A 24 1.98 11.13 -3.64
N ASP A 25 2.78 10.47 -2.80
CA ASP A 25 3.35 9.16 -3.08
C ASP A 25 2.67 8.04 -2.28
N TRP A 26 2.99 6.80 -2.66
CA TRP A 26 2.41 5.56 -2.11
C TRP A 26 3.52 4.71 -1.47
N PRO A 27 4.13 5.17 -0.37
CA PRO A 27 5.43 4.67 0.09
C PRO A 27 5.45 3.25 0.65
N SER A 28 4.29 2.61 0.84
CA SER A 28 4.22 1.25 1.37
C SER A 28 2.95 0.52 0.94
N HIS A 29 2.88 -0.77 1.28
CA HIS A 29 1.64 -1.51 1.33
C HIS A 29 0.56 -0.67 2.04
N ARG A 30 -0.66 -0.67 1.49
CA ARG A 30 -1.82 0.08 2.02
C ARG A 30 -1.77 1.61 1.90
N GLY A 31 -0.76 2.15 1.22
CA GLY A 31 -0.77 3.51 0.68
C GLY A 31 -0.08 4.56 1.50
N ASP A 32 0.01 4.38 2.81
CA ASP A 32 0.80 5.24 3.69
C ASP A 32 1.93 4.43 4.34
N PRO A 33 3.03 5.08 4.75
CA PRO A 33 4.18 4.37 5.33
C PRO A 33 3.85 3.79 6.70
N GLY A 34 2.72 4.17 7.30
CA GLY A 34 2.16 3.63 8.53
C GLY A 34 1.30 2.38 8.35
N HIS A 35 1.08 1.90 7.11
CA HIS A 35 0.16 0.81 6.77
C HIS A 35 -1.30 1.04 7.22
N ALA A 36 -1.66 2.30 7.45
CA ALA A 36 -2.81 2.69 8.25
C ALA A 36 -4.13 2.74 7.46
N ARG A 37 -4.08 2.75 6.11
CA ARG A 37 -5.27 2.88 5.23
C ARG A 37 -6.11 4.10 5.60
N TYR A 38 -5.42 5.20 5.86
CA TYR A 38 -6.02 6.44 6.34
C TYR A 38 -5.65 7.63 5.45
N ILE A 39 -6.67 8.35 5.00
CA ILE A 39 -6.56 9.55 4.18
C ILE A 39 -7.25 10.68 4.94
N ALA A 40 -6.47 11.52 5.64
CA ALA A 40 -7.00 12.52 6.56
C ALA A 40 -8.00 13.48 5.89
N ASP A 41 -7.65 14.02 4.72
CA ASP A 41 -8.45 14.95 3.93
C ASP A 41 -8.93 14.32 2.61
N GLY A 42 -9.40 13.07 2.69
CA GLY A 42 -9.84 12.33 1.51
C GLY A 42 -11.17 12.81 0.93
N HIS A 43 -11.42 12.47 -0.33
CA HIS A 43 -12.65 12.81 -1.03
C HIS A 43 -13.87 12.08 -0.43
N GLU A 44 -15.02 12.77 -0.40
CA GLU A 44 -16.29 12.24 0.11
C GLU A 44 -17.21 11.89 -1.07
N PHE A 45 -17.42 10.60 -1.29
CA PHE A 45 -18.24 10.09 -2.37
C PHE A 45 -19.73 10.09 -1.96
N SER A 46 -20.60 10.52 -2.85
CA SER A 46 -22.07 10.49 -2.78
C SER A 46 -22.66 9.10 -3.06
N GLY A 47 -21.89 8.22 -3.70
CA GLY A 47 -22.19 6.79 -3.92
C GLY A 47 -23.17 6.53 -5.05
N GLY A 48 -24.29 7.26 -5.11
CA GLY A 48 -25.32 7.09 -6.14
C GLY A 48 -24.89 7.44 -7.57
N GLU A 49 -23.71 8.04 -7.72
CA GLU A 49 -23.13 8.48 -8.99
C GLU A 49 -21.88 7.67 -9.36
N LEU A 50 -21.44 6.73 -8.50
CA LEU A 50 -20.24 5.93 -8.75
C LEU A 50 -20.49 4.91 -9.88
N GLU A 51 -19.69 5.01 -10.94
CA GLU A 51 -19.64 4.04 -12.01
C GLU A 51 -18.21 3.71 -12.46
N ALA A 52 -18.07 2.63 -13.23
CA ALA A 52 -16.78 2.23 -13.76
C ALA A 52 -16.32 3.20 -14.84
N ALA A 53 -15.30 4.00 -14.51
CA ALA A 53 -14.61 4.84 -15.50
C ALA A 53 -13.79 3.97 -16.48
N TRP A 54 -13.17 2.91 -15.97
CA TRP A 54 -12.46 1.88 -16.75
C TRP A 54 -12.23 0.61 -15.93
N SER A 55 -11.90 -0.50 -16.62
CA SER A 55 -11.44 -1.75 -16.01
C SER A 55 -10.26 -2.35 -16.77
N VAL A 56 -9.41 -3.09 -16.04
CA VAL A 56 -8.27 -3.84 -16.59
C VAL A 56 -8.31 -5.28 -16.07
N GLU A 57 -8.44 -6.23 -17.00
CA GLU A 57 -8.46 -7.67 -16.70
C GLU A 57 -7.11 -8.15 -16.14
N GLY A 58 -7.15 -9.06 -15.15
CA GLY A 58 -5.95 -9.69 -14.59
C GLY A 58 -5.12 -8.81 -13.66
N ALA A 59 -5.56 -7.57 -13.41
CA ALA A 59 -4.87 -6.61 -12.56
C ALA A 59 -5.55 -6.40 -11.18
N GLY A 60 -6.69 -7.06 -10.91
CA GLY A 60 -7.48 -6.85 -9.70
C GLY A 60 -6.95 -7.57 -8.47
N ALA A 61 -6.35 -8.75 -8.64
CA ALA A 61 -5.95 -9.60 -7.51
C ALA A 61 -4.76 -9.05 -6.69
N GLY A 62 -3.88 -8.26 -7.34
CA GLY A 62 -2.64 -7.72 -6.77
C GLY A 62 -2.84 -6.53 -5.82
N SER A 63 -1.79 -6.18 -5.07
CA SER A 63 -1.74 -4.90 -4.36
C SER A 63 -1.48 -3.78 -5.38
N VAL A 64 -2.08 -2.60 -5.20
CA VAL A 64 -1.87 -1.46 -6.09
C VAL A 64 -1.15 -0.33 -5.36
N ALA A 65 -0.41 0.47 -6.11
CA ALA A 65 0.11 1.75 -5.67
C ALA A 65 -0.35 2.85 -6.63
N VAL A 66 -0.80 3.99 -6.11
CA VAL A 66 -1.30 5.10 -6.94
C VAL A 66 -0.54 6.37 -6.60
N ALA A 67 0.12 6.96 -7.60
CA ALA A 67 0.86 8.20 -7.42
C ALA A 67 1.02 8.95 -8.76
N ASP A 68 0.95 10.29 -8.75
CA ASP A 68 1.08 11.20 -9.92
C ASP A 68 0.38 10.64 -11.17
N GLU A 69 -0.94 10.55 -11.08
CA GLU A 69 -1.81 10.10 -12.17
C GLU A 69 -1.49 8.70 -12.71
N THR A 70 -0.76 7.85 -11.98
CA THR A 70 -0.38 6.51 -12.40
C THR A 70 -0.81 5.46 -11.37
N VAL A 71 -1.35 4.34 -11.85
CA VAL A 71 -1.59 3.13 -11.04
C VAL A 71 -0.53 2.09 -11.39
N TYR A 72 0.17 1.59 -10.38
CA TYR A 72 1.13 0.48 -10.50
C TYR A 72 0.52 -0.75 -9.89
N THR A 73 0.53 -1.86 -10.64
CA THR A 73 -0.05 -3.13 -10.18
C THR A 73 0.81 -4.30 -10.67
N PRO A 74 1.12 -5.27 -9.81
CA PRO A 74 1.79 -6.50 -10.21
C PRO A 74 0.84 -7.36 -11.03
N THR A 75 1.43 -8.15 -11.91
CA THR A 75 0.81 -9.07 -12.84
C THR A 75 1.56 -10.40 -12.74
N ASP A 76 1.01 -11.47 -13.32
CA ASP A 76 1.68 -12.78 -13.35
C ASP A 76 3.07 -12.75 -14.03
N ASP A 77 3.32 -11.77 -14.91
CA ASP A 77 4.54 -11.67 -15.70
C ASP A 77 5.48 -10.53 -15.22
N GLY A 78 5.12 -9.75 -14.20
CA GLY A 78 5.89 -8.57 -13.76
C GLY A 78 5.00 -7.43 -13.27
N VAL A 79 5.27 -6.18 -13.65
CA VAL A 79 4.50 -5.00 -13.22
C VAL A 79 4.02 -4.17 -14.40
N VAL A 80 2.82 -3.58 -14.27
CA VAL A 80 2.27 -2.65 -15.24
C VAL A 80 1.96 -1.30 -14.60
N ALA A 81 2.25 -0.22 -15.33
CA ALA A 81 1.86 1.14 -14.99
C ALA A 81 0.72 1.61 -15.91
N LEU A 82 -0.38 2.04 -15.31
CA LEU A 82 -1.61 2.43 -15.97
C LEU A 82 -1.89 3.92 -15.75
N ASP A 83 -2.42 4.59 -16.76
CA ASP A 83 -2.95 5.94 -16.62
C ASP A 83 -4.19 5.93 -15.72
N VAL A 84 -4.21 6.75 -14.67
CA VAL A 84 -5.39 6.81 -13.79
C VAL A 84 -6.62 7.23 -14.57
N THR A 85 -6.52 8.05 -15.62
CA THR A 85 -7.68 8.62 -16.31
C THR A 85 -8.49 7.56 -17.03
N ASP A 86 -7.82 6.69 -17.79
CA ASP A 86 -8.48 5.77 -18.73
C ASP A 86 -8.00 4.31 -18.64
N GLY A 87 -7.10 4.00 -17.71
CA GLY A 87 -6.57 2.64 -17.52
C GLY A 87 -5.64 2.17 -18.62
N THR A 88 -5.18 3.07 -19.51
CA THR A 88 -4.25 2.68 -20.59
C THR A 88 -2.84 2.44 -20.06
N VAL A 89 -2.17 1.43 -20.61
CA VAL A 89 -0.78 1.10 -20.23
C VAL A 89 0.16 2.23 -20.64
N ARG A 90 0.83 2.82 -19.65
CA ARG A 90 1.94 3.77 -19.84
C ARG A 90 3.25 3.04 -20.12
N TRP A 91 3.54 2.01 -19.32
CA TRP A 91 4.66 1.10 -19.51
C TRP A 91 4.41 -0.24 -18.78
N GLU A 92 5.16 -1.26 -19.14
CA GLU A 92 5.19 -2.57 -18.47
C GLU A 92 6.63 -3.04 -18.33
N ASN A 93 6.93 -3.77 -17.25
CA ASN A 93 8.20 -4.45 -17.07
C ASN A 93 7.94 -5.91 -16.68
N THR A 94 8.37 -6.84 -17.54
CA THR A 94 8.18 -8.28 -17.38
C THR A 94 9.46 -9.04 -17.06
N ASP A 95 10.54 -8.32 -16.74
CA ASP A 95 11.87 -8.89 -16.49
C ASP A 95 12.16 -9.03 -14.99
N ILE A 96 11.18 -8.74 -14.12
CA ILE A 96 11.31 -8.74 -12.67
C ILE A 96 10.21 -9.59 -12.03
N ASP A 97 10.51 -10.14 -10.87
CA ASP A 97 9.51 -10.72 -9.97
C ASP A 97 8.85 -9.59 -9.17
N ALA A 98 7.56 -9.37 -9.39
CA ALA A 98 6.86 -8.19 -8.88
C ALA A 98 5.86 -8.58 -7.79
N GLY A 99 6.21 -8.31 -6.53
CA GLY A 99 5.26 -8.36 -5.41
C GLY A 99 4.60 -7.00 -5.16
N THR A 100 4.53 -6.59 -3.89
CA THR A 100 3.79 -5.38 -3.48
C THR A 100 4.49 -4.10 -3.98
N PRO A 101 3.83 -3.25 -4.81
CA PRO A 101 4.41 -2.00 -5.27
C PRO A 101 4.38 -0.92 -4.18
N SER A 102 5.38 -0.05 -4.19
CA SER A 102 5.39 1.22 -3.47
C SER A 102 6.03 2.29 -4.34
N VAL A 103 5.65 3.55 -4.18
CA VAL A 103 6.15 4.67 -4.98
C VAL A 103 6.69 5.72 -4.04
N ALA A 104 7.89 6.23 -4.32
CA ALA A 104 8.44 7.40 -3.66
C ALA A 104 9.38 8.16 -4.60
N GLY A 105 9.18 9.48 -4.69
CA GLY A 105 9.85 10.36 -5.61
C GLY A 105 9.74 9.87 -7.06
N GLU A 106 10.89 9.67 -7.68
CA GLU A 106 10.95 9.24 -9.08
C GLU A 106 10.93 7.71 -9.21
N SER A 107 10.82 6.93 -8.11
CA SER A 107 11.02 5.47 -8.11
C SER A 107 9.74 4.69 -7.80
N VAL A 108 9.61 3.52 -8.42
CA VAL A 108 8.68 2.45 -8.01
C VAL A 108 9.50 1.32 -7.39
N TYR A 109 9.18 0.93 -6.17
CA TYR A 109 9.84 -0.14 -5.44
C TYR A 109 8.94 -1.38 -5.41
N LEU A 110 9.56 -2.55 -5.57
CA LEU A 110 8.88 -3.85 -5.54
C LEU A 110 9.71 -4.80 -4.67
N SER A 111 9.02 -5.63 -3.89
CA SER A 111 9.64 -6.70 -3.10
C SER A 111 9.14 -8.08 -3.54
N GLY A 112 9.99 -9.08 -3.33
CA GLY A 112 9.71 -10.50 -3.53
C GLY A 112 10.90 -11.30 -3.04
N ASN A 113 11.60 -11.98 -3.93
CA ASN A 113 12.90 -12.62 -3.64
C ASN A 113 14.06 -11.60 -3.50
N GLU A 114 13.83 -10.39 -3.97
CA GLU A 114 14.75 -9.25 -3.95
C GLU A 114 13.94 -7.97 -3.73
N VAL A 115 14.64 -6.85 -3.50
CA VAL A 115 14.05 -5.52 -3.57
C VAL A 115 14.56 -4.83 -4.83
N VAL A 116 13.64 -4.40 -5.69
CA VAL A 116 13.95 -3.74 -6.97
C VAL A 116 13.40 -2.32 -6.95
N ALA A 117 14.18 -1.37 -7.46
CA ALA A 117 13.72 -0.02 -7.77
C ALA A 117 13.69 0.20 -9.29
N LEU A 118 12.53 0.63 -9.79
CA LEU A 118 12.30 1.00 -11.17
C LEU A 118 12.20 2.52 -11.32
N ASP A 119 12.55 3.00 -12.51
CA ASP A 119 12.25 4.34 -12.95
C ASP A 119 10.73 4.50 -13.16
N ARG A 120 10.13 5.44 -12.44
CA ARG A 120 8.69 5.69 -12.49
C ARG A 120 8.21 6.10 -13.89
N SER A 121 9.06 6.74 -14.69
CA SER A 121 8.67 7.29 -15.99
C SER A 121 8.62 6.25 -17.11
N ASP A 122 9.47 5.22 -17.05
CA ASP A 122 9.61 4.23 -18.13
C ASP A 122 9.70 2.76 -17.68
N GLY A 123 9.68 2.49 -16.38
CA GLY A 123 9.71 1.15 -15.81
C GLY A 123 11.07 0.47 -15.84
N SER A 124 12.15 1.16 -16.24
CA SER A 124 13.49 0.57 -16.31
C SER A 124 14.10 0.34 -14.92
N VAL A 125 14.83 -0.76 -14.74
CA VAL A 125 15.51 -1.07 -13.47
C VAL A 125 16.60 -0.03 -13.20
N ARG A 126 16.53 0.61 -12.03
CA ARG A 126 17.56 1.51 -11.52
C ARG A 126 18.58 0.76 -10.66
N TRP A 127 18.09 -0.06 -9.75
CA TRP A 127 18.90 -0.93 -8.90
C TRP A 127 18.08 -2.13 -8.41
N GLU A 128 18.80 -3.17 -8.00
CA GLU A 128 18.27 -4.42 -7.43
C GLU A 128 19.16 -4.84 -6.26
N THR A 129 18.55 -5.36 -5.19
CA THR A 129 19.24 -5.89 -4.01
C THR A 129 18.71 -7.27 -3.68
N GLU A 130 19.55 -8.28 -3.89
CA GLU A 130 19.25 -9.69 -3.63
C GLU A 130 19.42 -10.03 -2.14
N PHE A 131 18.44 -10.74 -1.58
CA PHE A 131 18.48 -11.25 -0.21
C PHE A 131 18.55 -12.79 -0.13
N ASP A 132 18.15 -13.48 -1.21
CA ASP A 132 18.00 -14.94 -1.26
C ASP A 132 17.25 -15.53 -0.05
N PRO A 133 16.07 -14.98 0.33
CA PRO A 133 15.44 -15.38 1.57
C PRO A 133 14.78 -16.77 1.47
N GLU A 134 14.60 -17.45 2.60
CA GLU A 134 13.86 -18.72 2.63
C GLU A 134 12.36 -18.51 2.33
N GLU A 135 11.84 -17.34 2.72
CA GLU A 135 10.48 -16.88 2.44
C GLU A 135 10.51 -15.50 1.75
N GLU A 136 9.65 -15.27 0.76
CA GLU A 136 9.60 -14.00 0.03
C GLU A 136 9.35 -12.80 0.96
N ILE A 137 10.02 -11.68 0.65
CA ILE A 137 9.79 -10.41 1.32
C ILE A 137 8.38 -9.93 0.97
N VAL A 138 7.50 -9.93 1.95
CA VAL A 138 6.07 -9.67 1.73
C VAL A 138 5.80 -8.26 1.20
N TRP A 139 6.43 -7.25 1.82
CA TRP A 139 6.47 -5.86 1.34
C TRP A 139 7.56 -5.05 2.05
N GLN A 140 7.88 -3.89 1.47
CA GLN A 140 8.81 -2.87 1.95
C GLN A 140 8.07 -1.59 2.33
N THR A 141 8.70 -0.79 3.17
CA THR A 141 8.29 0.59 3.47
C THR A 141 9.36 1.57 3.05
N VAL A 142 8.98 2.59 2.29
CA VAL A 142 9.89 3.63 1.81
C VAL A 142 9.64 4.91 2.60
N ALA A 143 10.60 5.31 3.42
CA ALA A 143 10.47 6.52 4.23
C ALA A 143 11.84 7.12 4.55
N TYR A 144 11.89 8.42 4.82
CA TYR A 144 13.11 9.11 5.27
C TYR A 144 14.34 8.82 4.39
N GLY A 145 14.13 8.70 3.08
CA GLY A 145 15.18 8.40 2.10
C GLY A 145 15.71 6.95 2.15
N GLY A 146 15.08 6.04 2.88
CA GLY A 146 15.44 4.63 2.94
C GLY A 146 14.32 3.69 2.51
N VAL A 147 14.69 2.47 2.13
CA VAL A 147 13.77 1.34 1.88
C VAL A 147 13.98 0.32 2.99
N TYR A 148 12.94 0.02 3.75
CA TYR A 148 12.99 -0.87 4.91
C TYR A 148 12.25 -2.17 4.60
N ALA A 149 12.94 -3.29 4.79
CA ALA A 149 12.39 -4.63 4.52
C ALA A 149 12.91 -5.62 5.57
N VAL A 150 12.08 -6.63 5.88
CA VAL A 150 12.49 -7.77 6.72
C VAL A 150 12.65 -9.00 5.83
N ALA A 151 13.82 -9.62 5.89
CA ALA A 151 14.15 -10.86 5.20
C ALA A 151 14.73 -11.84 6.22
N ASP A 152 14.13 -13.03 6.34
CA ASP A 152 14.51 -14.09 7.28
C ASP A 152 14.81 -13.58 8.70
N GLY A 153 13.89 -12.79 9.26
CA GLY A 153 14.00 -12.25 10.62
C GLY A 153 14.97 -11.06 10.79
N THR A 154 15.73 -10.70 9.76
CA THR A 154 16.64 -9.56 9.76
C THR A 154 15.99 -8.32 9.14
N LEU A 155 16.05 -7.21 9.86
CA LEU A 155 15.60 -5.91 9.34
C LEU A 155 16.75 -5.21 8.58
N TYR A 156 16.49 -4.85 7.33
CA TYR A 156 17.40 -4.10 6.47
C TYR A 156 16.88 -2.68 6.24
N ALA A 157 17.81 -1.72 6.19
CA ALA A 157 17.59 -0.41 5.63
C ALA A 157 18.52 -0.22 4.43
N LEU A 158 17.92 -0.02 3.27
CA LEU A 158 18.62 0.30 2.03
C LEU A 158 18.55 1.79 1.75
N GLU A 159 19.57 2.33 1.10
CA GLU A 159 19.52 3.66 0.50
C GLU A 159 18.51 3.67 -0.65
N ALA A 160 17.57 4.61 -0.65
CA ALA A 160 16.54 4.69 -1.67
C ALA A 160 17.09 4.98 -3.08
N ASP A 161 18.25 5.64 -3.16
CA ASP A 161 18.89 6.08 -4.40
C ASP A 161 19.61 4.96 -5.15
N ASP A 162 20.25 4.03 -4.43
CA ASP A 162 21.15 3.02 -5.05
C ASP A 162 21.00 1.59 -4.49
N GLY A 163 20.10 1.37 -3.55
CA GLY A 163 19.82 0.05 -2.97
C GLY A 163 20.90 -0.46 -2.03
N SER A 164 21.97 0.31 -1.77
CA SER A 164 23.04 -0.12 -0.88
C SER A 164 22.56 -0.21 0.56
N VAL A 165 23.08 -1.18 1.31
CA VAL A 165 22.69 -1.37 2.72
C VAL A 165 23.23 -0.21 3.56
N ARG A 166 22.33 0.65 4.04
CA ARG A 166 22.63 1.70 5.03
C ARG A 166 22.98 1.06 6.37
N TRP A 167 22.14 0.15 6.83
CA TRP A 167 22.37 -0.69 8.00
C TRP A 167 21.50 -1.95 7.95
N LYS A 168 21.84 -2.95 8.77
CA LYS A 168 21.01 -4.13 9.01
C LYS A 168 21.02 -4.51 10.49
N LYS A 169 19.93 -5.11 10.95
CA LYS A 169 19.74 -5.54 12.33
C LYS A 169 19.14 -6.95 12.36
N GLU A 170 19.97 -7.92 12.73
CA GLU A 170 19.63 -9.35 12.70
C GLU A 170 18.69 -9.74 13.84
N SER A 171 18.88 -9.14 15.01
CA SER A 171 18.03 -9.37 16.17
C SER A 171 18.10 -8.19 17.13
N ILE A 172 17.25 -8.22 18.14
CA ILE A 172 17.35 -7.38 19.32
C ILE A 172 17.60 -8.24 20.55
N THR A 173 18.33 -7.71 21.52
CA THR A 173 18.54 -8.36 22.81
C THR A 173 17.60 -7.73 23.83
N ALA A 174 16.74 -8.53 24.44
CA ALA A 174 15.75 -8.02 25.39
C ALA A 174 15.42 -9.03 26.50
N ALA A 175 14.85 -8.52 27.60
CA ALA A 175 14.35 -9.33 28.71
C ALA A 175 12.90 -8.93 29.06
N PRO A 176 11.94 -9.13 28.14
CA PRO A 176 10.58 -8.57 28.26
C PRO A 176 9.81 -9.04 29.50
N PHE A 177 10.22 -10.15 30.13
CA PHE A 177 9.58 -10.68 31.33
C PHE A 177 10.45 -10.58 32.59
N GLY A 178 11.52 -9.78 32.56
CA GLY A 178 12.47 -9.65 33.66
C GLY A 178 13.28 -10.92 33.95
N ASN A 179 13.37 -11.81 32.96
CA ASN A 179 14.21 -12.99 32.89
C ASN A 179 15.63 -12.64 32.38
N GLU A 180 16.41 -13.66 32.00
CA GLU A 180 17.68 -13.45 31.31
C GLU A 180 17.43 -12.83 29.92
N GLU A 181 18.40 -12.06 29.44
CA GLU A 181 18.37 -11.47 28.09
C GLU A 181 18.41 -12.59 27.04
N ASP A 182 17.47 -12.53 26.09
CA ASP A 182 17.40 -13.41 24.93
C ASP A 182 17.44 -12.57 23.64
N GLU A 183 17.77 -13.21 22.52
CA GLU A 183 17.76 -12.59 21.19
C GLU A 183 16.43 -12.85 20.48
N TYR A 184 15.89 -11.81 19.85
CA TYR A 184 14.60 -11.84 19.17
C TYR A 184 14.71 -11.26 17.77
N GLU A 185 14.21 -12.01 16.80
CA GLU A 185 14.13 -11.62 15.39
C GLU A 185 12.94 -10.71 15.13
N PHE A 186 12.98 -10.01 13.99
CA PHE A 186 11.88 -9.19 13.48
C PHE A 186 10.84 -10.06 12.78
N VAL A 187 9.56 -9.81 13.03
CA VAL A 187 8.47 -10.65 12.52
C VAL A 187 7.47 -9.89 11.64
N THR A 188 7.57 -8.56 11.56
CA THR A 188 6.70 -7.75 10.68
C THR A 188 7.51 -6.84 9.78
N PRO A 189 7.06 -6.62 8.54
CA PRO A 189 7.53 -5.50 7.73
C PRO A 189 7.39 -4.17 8.50
N PRO A 190 8.32 -3.21 8.35
CA PRO A 190 8.33 -2.01 9.18
C PRO A 190 7.27 -1.01 8.74
N ALA A 191 6.68 -0.27 9.70
CA ALA A 191 5.93 0.96 9.43
C ALA A 191 6.79 2.19 9.75
N ALA A 192 6.42 3.38 9.30
CA ALA A 192 7.14 4.61 9.59
C ALA A 192 6.20 5.78 9.88
N ALA A 193 6.45 6.46 10.99
CA ALA A 193 5.83 7.72 11.41
C ALA A 193 6.73 8.41 12.45
N ASN A 194 6.48 9.67 12.79
CA ASN A 194 7.19 10.42 13.83
C ASN A 194 8.73 10.48 13.69
N GLY A 195 9.26 10.43 12.47
CA GLY A 195 10.70 10.41 12.25
C GLY A 195 11.40 9.11 12.63
N VAL A 196 10.67 8.03 12.92
CA VAL A 196 11.20 6.71 13.26
C VAL A 196 10.54 5.62 12.42
N ILE A 197 11.14 4.43 12.43
CA ILE A 197 10.52 3.21 11.91
C ILE A 197 10.08 2.32 13.07
N TYR A 198 8.96 1.64 12.91
CA TYR A 198 8.38 0.72 13.87
C TYR A 198 8.36 -0.69 13.29
N SER A 199 8.65 -1.69 14.11
CA SER A 199 8.47 -3.11 13.75
C SER A 199 8.10 -3.90 15.01
N VAL A 200 7.71 -5.16 14.84
CA VAL A 200 7.48 -6.10 15.93
C VAL A 200 8.58 -7.14 15.93
N THR A 201 9.07 -7.44 17.13
CA THR A 201 9.98 -8.57 17.39
C THR A 201 9.29 -9.56 18.32
N GLY A 202 9.87 -10.74 18.51
CA GLY A 202 9.37 -11.68 19.52
C GLY A 202 9.35 -11.13 20.97
N ALA A 203 10.03 -10.01 21.25
CA ALA A 203 10.00 -9.33 22.55
C ALA A 203 8.99 -8.19 22.65
N GLY A 204 8.33 -7.80 21.55
CA GLY A 204 7.41 -6.67 21.54
C GLY A 204 7.63 -5.69 20.38
N PRO A 205 6.81 -4.63 20.32
CA PRO A 205 7.01 -3.53 19.40
C PRO A 205 8.27 -2.73 19.75
N ILE A 206 8.93 -2.22 18.71
CA ILE A 206 10.15 -1.45 18.81
C ILE A 206 10.12 -0.26 17.84
N ALA A 207 10.67 0.88 18.28
CA ALA A 207 10.94 2.04 17.44
C ALA A 207 12.45 2.21 17.22
N LEU A 208 12.86 2.46 15.98
CA LEU A 208 14.26 2.60 15.58
C LEU A 208 14.50 3.90 14.82
N GLU A 209 15.69 4.49 15.01
CA GLU A 209 16.15 5.63 14.24
C GLU A 209 16.40 5.21 12.78
N PRO A 210 15.81 5.89 11.77
CA PRO A 210 15.90 5.46 10.37
C PRO A 210 17.30 5.48 9.78
N GLU A 211 18.18 6.35 10.31
CA GLU A 211 19.55 6.56 9.80
C GLU A 211 20.54 5.51 10.32
N THR A 212 20.33 5.01 11.54
CA THR A 212 21.34 4.18 12.23
C THR A 212 20.83 2.82 12.69
N GLY A 213 19.51 2.62 12.75
CA GLY A 213 18.90 1.42 13.36
C GLY A 213 19.03 1.38 14.89
N THR A 214 19.44 2.50 15.51
CA THR A 214 19.51 2.63 16.97
C THR A 214 18.10 2.61 17.55
N GLU A 215 17.93 1.91 18.66
CA GLU A 215 16.65 1.85 19.37
C GLU A 215 16.32 3.19 20.02
N VAL A 216 15.09 3.67 19.77
CA VAL A 216 14.53 4.85 20.42
C VAL A 216 13.74 4.44 21.64
N TRP A 217 12.85 3.45 21.47
CA TRP A 217 12.16 2.79 22.56
C TRP A 217 11.83 1.34 22.16
N GLN A 218 11.69 0.49 23.17
CA GLN A 218 11.19 -0.87 23.04
C GLN A 218 10.24 -1.14 24.21
N GLU A 219 9.09 -1.76 23.93
CA GLU A 219 8.18 -2.20 24.97
C GLU A 219 8.15 -3.72 25.07
N GLY A 220 8.56 -4.25 26.21
CA GLY A 220 8.63 -5.68 26.48
C GLY A 220 7.25 -6.27 26.69
N THR A 221 6.74 -7.07 25.75
CA THR A 221 5.42 -7.70 25.87
C THR A 221 5.39 -9.10 25.26
N SER A 222 4.42 -9.91 25.68
CA SER A 222 4.18 -11.21 25.06
C SER A 222 3.48 -10.99 23.73
N ILE A 223 4.16 -11.36 22.66
CA ILE A 223 3.58 -11.41 21.32
C ILE A 223 2.90 -12.76 21.10
N GLY A 224 1.72 -12.74 20.47
CA GLY A 224 0.99 -13.96 20.07
C GLY A 224 1.71 -14.71 18.94
N PRO A 225 1.33 -15.96 18.64
CA PRO A 225 2.01 -16.78 17.63
C PRO A 225 1.88 -16.27 16.19
N HIS A 226 1.01 -15.30 15.94
CA HIS A 226 0.74 -14.75 14.61
C HIS A 226 0.60 -13.23 14.74
N VAL A 227 1.62 -12.52 14.25
CA VAL A 227 1.61 -11.07 13.99
C VAL A 227 2.09 -10.93 12.56
N ASN A 228 1.29 -10.27 11.72
CA ASN A 228 1.59 -10.14 10.29
C ASN A 228 2.01 -8.71 9.95
N THR A 229 1.52 -7.72 10.69
CA THR A 229 1.78 -6.33 10.38
C THR A 229 1.75 -5.42 11.60
N ILE A 230 2.45 -4.30 11.45
CA ILE A 230 2.43 -3.17 12.37
C ILE A 230 1.83 -1.96 11.66
N TYR A 231 1.09 -1.17 12.41
CA TYR A 231 0.39 0.04 12.01
C TYR A 231 0.94 1.22 12.80
N ALA A 232 1.15 2.36 12.15
CA ALA A 232 1.63 3.56 12.81
C ALA A 232 0.97 4.82 12.26
N THR A 233 0.59 5.73 13.14
CA THR A 233 0.27 7.13 12.81
C THR A 233 1.08 8.05 13.71
N SER A 234 0.90 9.36 13.55
CA SER A 234 1.49 10.34 14.46
C SER A 234 1.08 10.10 15.92
N ALA A 235 -0.13 9.57 16.14
CA ALA A 235 -0.72 9.39 17.45
C ALA A 235 -0.34 8.06 18.13
N ALA A 236 -0.33 6.96 17.39
CA ALA A 236 -0.21 5.65 18.00
C ALA A 236 0.36 4.57 17.06
N VAL A 237 0.80 3.48 17.67
CA VAL A 237 1.30 2.27 17.03
C VAL A 237 0.47 1.10 17.49
N ALA A 238 0.10 0.23 16.54
CA ALA A 238 -0.66 -0.98 16.79
C ALA A 238 -0.07 -2.14 15.99
N TYR A 239 -0.33 -3.38 16.40
CA TYR A 239 -0.02 -4.55 15.59
C TYR A 239 -1.17 -5.54 15.66
N ASP A 240 -1.37 -6.32 14.60
CA ASP A 240 -2.37 -7.38 14.63
C ASP A 240 -1.90 -8.52 15.53
N ALA A 241 -2.65 -8.84 16.58
CA ALA A 241 -2.35 -9.96 17.45
C ALA A 241 -3.44 -11.02 17.34
N SER A 242 -3.04 -12.29 17.49
CA SER A 242 -3.91 -13.46 17.36
C SER A 242 -5.30 -13.28 17.99
N ALA A 243 -6.31 -13.91 17.38
CA ALA A 243 -7.77 -13.83 17.59
C ALA A 243 -8.33 -13.82 19.04
N GLU A 244 -7.51 -13.97 20.07
CA GLU A 244 -7.92 -14.00 21.47
C GLU A 244 -7.67 -12.68 22.24
N VAL A 245 -6.85 -11.75 21.72
CA VAL A 245 -6.28 -10.65 22.55
C VAL A 245 -6.64 -9.24 22.06
N GLY A 246 -7.31 -9.08 20.91
CA GLY A 246 -7.46 -7.75 20.28
C GLY A 246 -6.11 -7.22 19.81
N TRP A 247 -6.04 -5.95 19.41
CA TRP A 247 -4.82 -5.34 18.91
C TRP A 247 -4.35 -4.23 19.87
N PRO A 248 -3.19 -4.37 20.52
CA PRO A 248 -2.72 -3.42 21.51
C PRO A 248 -2.24 -2.12 20.86
N LEU A 249 -2.56 -1.00 21.49
CA LEU A 249 -2.18 0.35 21.07
C LEU A 249 -1.12 0.90 22.01
N TYR A 250 -0.11 1.51 21.43
CA TYR A 250 0.99 2.18 22.10
C TYR A 250 1.09 3.62 21.61
N ASP A 251 1.46 4.53 22.49
CA ASP A 251 1.77 5.90 22.11
C ASP A 251 3.00 5.92 21.20
N ALA A 252 2.86 6.51 20.02
CA ALA A 252 3.88 6.34 18.98
C ALA A 252 5.21 7.01 19.33
N GLN A 253 5.19 8.08 20.13
CA GLN A 253 6.39 8.79 20.54
C GLN A 253 7.10 8.07 21.70
N THR A 254 6.34 7.59 22.68
CA THR A 254 6.89 7.12 23.96
C THR A 254 6.92 5.60 24.13
N GLY A 255 6.16 4.86 23.33
CA GLY A 255 5.94 3.43 23.49
C GLY A 255 5.04 3.06 24.68
N GLU A 256 4.43 4.05 25.37
CA GLU A 256 3.53 3.76 26.50
C GLU A 256 2.26 3.07 26.02
N PHE A 257 1.87 1.97 26.67
CA PHE A 257 0.61 1.29 26.39
C PHE A 257 -0.60 2.23 26.62
N ILE A 258 -1.46 2.35 25.61
CA ILE A 258 -2.69 3.16 25.65
C ILE A 258 -3.88 2.28 26.01
N ALA A 259 -4.18 1.30 25.15
CA ALA A 259 -5.40 0.49 25.22
C ALA A 259 -5.25 -0.79 24.40
N ILE A 260 -6.25 -1.65 24.45
CA ILE A 260 -6.44 -2.74 23.49
C ILE A 260 -7.66 -2.37 22.66
N GLY A 261 -7.49 -2.29 21.35
CA GLY A 261 -8.58 -2.07 20.41
C GLY A 261 -9.41 -3.34 20.24
N ASP A 262 -10.70 -3.14 20.02
CA ASP A 262 -11.61 -4.23 19.68
C ASP A 262 -11.44 -4.57 18.19
N GLY A 263 -11.29 -5.87 17.89
CA GLY A 263 -11.08 -6.35 16.53
C GLY A 263 -10.08 -7.51 16.45
N MET A 264 -10.15 -8.32 15.38
CA MET A 264 -9.26 -9.46 15.14
C MET A 264 -8.29 -9.23 13.97
N SER A 265 -8.71 -8.51 12.92
CA SER A 265 -7.92 -8.36 11.69
C SER A 265 -8.36 -7.11 10.90
N GLU A 266 -7.54 -6.75 9.90
CA GLU A 266 -7.88 -5.75 8.87
C GLU A 266 -8.18 -4.37 9.46
N ILE A 267 -7.16 -3.78 10.11
CA ILE A 267 -7.29 -2.50 10.80
C ILE A 267 -7.09 -1.35 9.81
N ALA A 268 -7.91 -0.31 9.94
CA ALA A 268 -7.63 1.03 9.46
C ALA A 268 -7.45 1.96 10.67
N PHE A 269 -6.48 2.85 10.57
CA PHE A 269 -5.93 3.55 11.72
C PHE A 269 -5.70 5.03 11.38
N GLY A 270 -6.44 5.93 12.01
CA GLY A 270 -6.25 7.38 11.88
C GLY A 270 -5.46 7.96 13.06
N GLU A 271 -5.42 9.29 13.17
CA GLU A 271 -4.81 9.97 14.33
C GLU A 271 -5.75 10.03 15.54
N GLU A 272 -7.05 9.97 15.29
CA GLU A 272 -8.09 10.04 16.32
C GLU A 272 -8.94 8.78 16.39
N ILE A 273 -8.94 7.96 15.33
CA ILE A 273 -9.88 6.86 15.13
C ILE A 273 -9.15 5.55 14.85
N HIS A 274 -9.79 4.46 15.22
CA HIS A 274 -9.51 3.16 14.67
C HIS A 274 -10.78 2.49 14.17
N VAL A 275 -10.62 1.62 13.19
CA VAL A 275 -11.67 0.73 12.68
C VAL A 275 -11.07 -0.65 12.46
N GLY A 276 -11.77 -1.70 12.90
CA GLY A 276 -11.37 -3.07 12.67
C GLY A 276 -12.54 -4.03 12.61
N SER A 277 -12.30 -5.23 12.08
CA SER A 277 -13.30 -6.30 12.08
C SER A 277 -13.35 -6.97 13.46
N ALA A 278 -14.53 -7.03 14.08
CA ALA A 278 -14.77 -7.66 15.37
C ALA A 278 -15.12 -9.15 15.22
N THR A 279 -14.74 -9.93 16.24
CA THR A 279 -14.83 -11.39 16.35
C THR A 279 -16.04 -12.02 15.63
N ASN A 280 -15.84 -12.53 14.41
CA ASN A 280 -16.81 -13.26 13.58
C ASN A 280 -18.16 -12.56 13.27
N GLN A 281 -18.44 -11.34 13.75
CA GLN A 281 -19.80 -10.75 13.74
C GLN A 281 -19.80 -9.20 13.81
N GLY A 282 -18.98 -8.50 13.02
CA GLY A 282 -19.16 -7.05 12.91
C GLY A 282 -17.93 -6.25 12.53
N TYR A 283 -18.14 -4.96 12.28
CA TYR A 283 -17.09 -3.95 12.35
C TYR A 283 -17.27 -3.15 13.62
N SER A 284 -16.17 -2.73 14.23
CA SER A 284 -16.21 -1.73 15.28
C SER A 284 -15.27 -0.59 14.93
N GLY A 285 -15.62 0.60 15.40
CA GLY A 285 -14.77 1.75 15.32
C GLY A 285 -14.88 2.61 16.56
N GLY A 286 -13.84 3.36 16.84
CA GLY A 286 -13.82 4.21 18.02
C GLY A 286 -12.62 5.13 18.06
N SER A 287 -12.68 6.07 19.01
CA SER A 287 -11.54 6.95 19.28
C SER A 287 -10.35 6.15 19.80
N ILE A 288 -9.11 6.48 19.43
CA ILE A 288 -7.89 5.77 19.87
C ILE A 288 -7.80 5.62 21.39
N ARG A 289 -8.19 6.66 22.14
CA ARG A 289 -8.18 6.65 23.61
C ARG A 289 -9.46 6.07 24.24
N GLY A 290 -10.47 5.76 23.42
CA GLY A 290 -11.70 5.08 23.82
C GLY A 290 -12.69 5.93 24.63
N ASP A 291 -12.47 7.23 24.76
CA ASP A 291 -13.23 8.11 25.65
C ASP A 291 -14.19 9.08 24.93
N GLU A 292 -14.14 9.18 23.60
CA GLU A 292 -14.94 10.15 22.84
C GLU A 292 -16.14 9.50 22.12
N TYR A 293 -15.89 8.49 21.31
CA TYR A 293 -16.91 7.75 20.57
C TYR A 293 -16.50 6.30 20.32
N SER A 294 -17.50 5.44 20.19
CA SER A 294 -17.38 4.05 19.80
C SER A 294 -18.68 3.59 19.16
N TRP A 295 -18.58 2.72 18.16
CA TRP A 295 -19.72 2.14 17.48
C TRP A 295 -19.40 0.71 17.06
N ASP A 296 -20.46 -0.08 16.96
CA ASP A 296 -20.43 -1.46 16.47
C ASP A 296 -21.46 -1.57 15.35
N LEU A 297 -21.06 -2.18 14.25
CA LEU A 297 -21.91 -2.55 13.14
C LEU A 297 -22.17 -4.05 13.22
N ASP A 298 -23.37 -4.42 13.64
CA ASP A 298 -23.83 -5.81 13.69
C ASP A 298 -24.08 -6.33 12.25
N VAL A 299 -23.13 -7.11 11.74
CA VAL A 299 -23.20 -7.74 10.41
C VAL A 299 -22.80 -9.21 10.49
N THR A 300 -23.54 -10.05 9.76
CA THR A 300 -23.40 -11.50 9.79
C THR A 300 -22.24 -11.96 8.91
N TYR A 301 -21.04 -12.05 9.51
CA TYR A 301 -19.74 -12.36 8.87
C TYR A 301 -19.36 -11.33 7.82
N THR A 302 -18.24 -10.63 8.03
CA THR A 302 -17.71 -9.70 7.02
C THR A 302 -16.23 -9.95 6.80
N TYR A 303 -15.87 -9.90 5.53
CA TYR A 303 -14.49 -9.91 5.04
C TYR A 303 -14.29 -8.63 4.25
N GLY A 304 -13.25 -7.87 4.55
CA GLY A 304 -12.98 -6.59 3.90
C GLY A 304 -11.99 -5.74 4.69
N GLN A 305 -11.15 -5.01 3.98
CA GLN A 305 -10.20 -4.09 4.60
C GLN A 305 -10.81 -2.68 4.59
N PRO A 306 -11.13 -2.09 5.75
CA PRO A 306 -11.64 -0.74 5.80
C PRO A 306 -10.60 0.24 5.28
N VAL A 307 -11.07 1.35 4.73
CA VAL A 307 -10.27 2.53 4.40
C VAL A 307 -10.97 3.72 5.02
N ILE A 308 -10.24 4.50 5.81
CA ILE A 308 -10.76 5.74 6.39
C ILE A 308 -10.35 6.88 5.45
N SER A 309 -11.30 7.62 4.92
CA SER A 309 -11.06 8.77 4.06
C SER A 309 -11.95 9.92 4.49
N GLY A 310 -11.35 11.00 4.98
CA GLY A 310 -12.07 12.17 5.49
C GLY A 310 -12.92 11.84 6.72
N GLU A 311 -14.24 11.94 6.55
CA GLU A 311 -15.24 11.65 7.57
C GLU A 311 -15.95 10.30 7.34
N THR A 312 -15.42 9.49 6.42
CA THR A 312 -16.04 8.25 5.96
C THR A 312 -15.14 7.05 6.12
N VAL A 313 -15.75 5.93 6.50
CA VAL A 313 -15.14 4.59 6.45
C VAL A 313 -15.75 3.88 5.26
N TYR A 314 -14.89 3.46 4.33
CA TYR A 314 -15.28 2.63 3.19
C TYR A 314 -14.87 1.19 3.46
N ALA A 315 -15.78 0.24 3.25
CA ALA A 315 -15.50 -1.19 3.37
C ALA A 315 -16.31 -1.96 2.33
N TYR A 316 -15.69 -2.97 1.74
CA TYR A 316 -16.40 -3.97 0.94
C TYR A 316 -16.80 -5.12 1.86
N LEU A 317 -18.11 -5.37 1.99
CA LEU A 317 -18.66 -6.32 2.94
C LEU A 317 -19.29 -7.50 2.21
N THR A 318 -18.81 -8.69 2.52
CA THR A 318 -19.30 -9.96 1.94
C THR A 318 -19.89 -10.84 3.03
N GLN A 319 -20.99 -11.55 2.72
CA GLN A 319 -21.63 -12.49 3.62
C GLN A 319 -21.30 -13.94 3.23
N ASP A 320 -20.99 -14.78 4.22
CA ASP A 320 -20.73 -16.22 4.01
C ASP A 320 -22.00 -17.08 4.16
N THR A 321 -23.02 -16.62 4.91
CA THR A 321 -24.26 -17.37 5.12
C THR A 321 -25.53 -16.50 5.24
N PRO A 322 -26.61 -16.82 4.51
CA PRO A 322 -27.86 -16.08 4.55
C PRO A 322 -28.79 -16.56 5.68
N ASP A 323 -28.59 -16.13 6.93
CA ASP A 323 -29.67 -16.14 7.95
C ASP A 323 -29.26 -15.47 9.29
N SER A 324 -29.63 -14.19 9.52
CA SER A 324 -29.82 -13.69 10.90
C SER A 324 -30.63 -12.40 11.09
N GLY A 325 -31.30 -11.81 10.10
CA GLY A 325 -32.20 -10.66 10.37
C GLY A 325 -31.52 -9.40 10.95
N GLU A 326 -30.21 -9.28 10.75
CA GLU A 326 -29.36 -8.10 10.96
C GLU A 326 -29.31 -7.25 9.67
N GLN A 327 -28.50 -6.18 9.63
CA GLN A 327 -28.27 -5.48 8.36
C GLN A 327 -27.62 -6.45 7.37
N ASN A 328 -28.22 -6.58 6.19
CA ASN A 328 -27.76 -7.52 5.18
C ASN A 328 -26.91 -6.76 4.17
N TYR A 329 -25.61 -7.01 4.22
CA TYR A 329 -24.71 -6.68 3.12
C TYR A 329 -24.27 -7.97 2.44
N ASP A 330 -24.39 -8.03 1.12
CA ASP A 330 -24.03 -9.21 0.33
C ASP A 330 -23.26 -8.75 -0.90
N GLU A 331 -21.93 -8.76 -0.79
CA GLU A 331 -21.03 -8.21 -1.82
C GLU A 331 -21.28 -6.72 -2.09
N ASP A 332 -21.35 -5.92 -1.02
CA ASP A 332 -21.64 -4.49 -1.09
C ASP A 332 -20.41 -3.64 -0.73
N LEU A 333 -20.17 -2.56 -1.48
CA LEU A 333 -19.31 -1.47 -1.06
C LEU A 333 -20.11 -0.49 -0.21
N VAL A 334 -19.69 -0.29 1.03
CA VAL A 334 -20.42 0.46 2.05
C VAL A 334 -19.61 1.67 2.49
N ALA A 335 -20.29 2.81 2.60
CA ALA A 335 -19.76 4.01 3.23
C ALA A 335 -20.45 4.25 4.58
N LEU A 336 -19.66 4.34 5.64
CA LEU A 336 -20.11 4.56 7.00
C LEU A 336 -19.59 5.89 7.52
N ASN A 337 -20.38 6.59 8.34
CA ASN A 337 -19.89 7.73 9.09
C ASN A 337 -18.84 7.28 10.11
N LYS A 338 -17.66 7.91 10.09
CA LYS A 338 -16.54 7.48 10.95
C LYS A 338 -16.81 7.62 12.46
N TYR A 339 -17.71 8.51 12.88
CA TYR A 339 -17.94 8.84 14.29
C TYR A 339 -19.02 7.98 14.95
N ASP A 340 -20.04 7.55 14.19
CA ASP A 340 -21.17 6.81 14.74
C ASP A 340 -21.49 5.49 14.01
N GLY A 341 -20.74 5.15 12.97
CA GLY A 341 -20.91 3.92 12.20
C GLY A 341 -22.20 3.87 11.37
N SER A 342 -22.95 4.97 11.26
CA SER A 342 -24.18 5.00 10.47
C SER A 342 -23.89 4.90 8.97
N GLU A 343 -24.67 4.06 8.27
CA GLU A 343 -24.60 3.93 6.81
C GLU A 343 -24.93 5.27 6.15
N LYS A 344 -23.98 5.79 5.35
CA LYS A 344 -24.18 6.90 4.43
C LYS A 344 -24.84 6.39 3.15
N TRP A 345 -24.29 5.31 2.59
CA TRP A 345 -24.80 4.61 1.42
C TRP A 345 -24.16 3.22 1.30
N ALA A 346 -24.78 2.35 0.49
CA ALA A 346 -24.25 1.04 0.10
C ALA A 346 -24.54 0.79 -1.38
N LEU A 347 -23.58 0.18 -2.08
CA LEU A 347 -23.67 -0.19 -3.49
C LEU A 347 -23.44 -1.68 -3.64
N SER A 348 -24.36 -2.35 -4.34
CA SER A 348 -24.29 -3.80 -4.53
C SER A 348 -23.52 -4.18 -5.78
N LYS A 349 -22.76 -5.29 -5.70
CA LYS A 349 -22.07 -5.91 -6.82
C LYS A 349 -23.00 -6.26 -7.99
N ASP A 350 -24.28 -6.50 -7.70
CA ASP A 350 -25.31 -6.75 -8.72
C ASP A 350 -25.61 -5.52 -9.59
N ASP A 351 -25.42 -4.31 -9.05
CA ASP A 351 -25.78 -3.05 -9.70
C ASP A 351 -24.56 -2.24 -10.18
N THR A 352 -23.42 -2.35 -9.48
CA THR A 352 -22.19 -1.60 -9.75
C THR A 352 -21.01 -2.55 -9.63
N PRO A 353 -19.95 -2.44 -10.45
CA PRO A 353 -18.80 -3.33 -10.39
C PRO A 353 -17.90 -3.02 -9.17
N VAL A 354 -18.46 -3.21 -7.98
CA VAL A 354 -17.81 -3.04 -6.68
C VAL A 354 -17.07 -4.29 -6.27
N GLY A 355 -16.14 -4.14 -5.33
CA GLY A 355 -15.30 -5.22 -4.88
C GLY A 355 -14.33 -4.79 -3.78
N SER A 356 -13.39 -5.68 -3.45
CA SER A 356 -12.38 -5.42 -2.42
C SER A 356 -11.59 -4.15 -2.74
N ILE A 357 -11.55 -3.19 -1.82
CA ILE A 357 -10.87 -1.91 -2.03
C ILE A 357 -9.36 -2.13 -2.08
N ARG A 358 -8.75 -1.74 -3.20
CA ARG A 358 -7.31 -1.78 -3.42
C ARG A 358 -6.65 -0.44 -3.11
N ALA A 359 -7.29 0.66 -3.50
CA ALA A 359 -6.84 2.01 -3.19
C ALA A 359 -8.00 3.01 -3.24
N ILE A 360 -7.84 4.11 -2.51
CA ILE A 360 -8.61 5.34 -2.74
C ILE A 360 -7.57 6.44 -2.99
N SER A 361 -7.70 7.15 -4.10
CA SER A 361 -6.79 8.24 -4.45
C SER A 361 -7.54 9.31 -5.24
N GLY A 362 -7.49 10.55 -4.75
CA GLY A 362 -8.30 11.65 -5.26
C GLY A 362 -9.78 11.28 -5.30
N GLU A 363 -10.39 11.46 -6.47
CA GLU A 363 -11.82 11.22 -6.71
C GLU A 363 -12.08 9.81 -7.29
N THR A 364 -11.21 8.83 -6.99
CA THR A 364 -11.32 7.46 -7.53
C THR A 364 -11.20 6.40 -6.43
N ILE A 365 -12.09 5.41 -6.47
CA ILE A 365 -11.99 4.17 -5.70
C ILE A 365 -11.54 3.05 -6.65
N TYR A 366 -10.40 2.43 -6.35
CA TYR A 366 -9.90 1.27 -7.08
C TYR A 366 -10.32 0.00 -6.36
N VAL A 367 -11.02 -0.89 -7.05
CA VAL A 367 -11.54 -2.14 -6.49
C VAL A 367 -11.11 -3.34 -7.32
N ASP A 368 -11.02 -4.49 -6.67
CA ASP A 368 -10.96 -5.80 -7.32
C ASP A 368 -12.36 -6.35 -7.50
N HIS A 369 -12.85 -6.32 -8.73
CA HIS A 369 -14.13 -6.86 -9.12
C HIS A 369 -13.91 -8.11 -9.98
N ASP A 370 -14.11 -9.29 -9.40
CA ASP A 370 -13.96 -10.59 -10.07
C ASP A 370 -12.59 -10.79 -10.76
N GLY A 371 -11.51 -10.25 -10.18
CA GLY A 371 -10.14 -10.33 -10.70
C GLY A 371 -9.76 -9.21 -11.66
N GLU A 372 -10.69 -8.31 -11.99
CA GLU A 372 -10.43 -7.09 -12.74
C GLU A 372 -10.13 -5.93 -11.78
N LEU A 373 -9.15 -5.09 -12.14
CA LEU A 373 -8.97 -3.80 -11.47
C LEU A 373 -9.94 -2.79 -12.08
N VAL A 374 -10.88 -2.30 -11.28
CA VAL A 374 -11.90 -1.34 -11.70
C VAL A 374 -11.67 0.00 -11.01
N ALA A 375 -11.69 1.08 -11.78
CA ALA A 375 -11.70 2.45 -11.25
C ALA A 375 -13.13 2.98 -11.22
N LEU A 376 -13.65 3.20 -10.02
CA LEU A 376 -14.97 3.79 -9.78
C LEU A 376 -14.86 5.31 -9.57
N ARG A 377 -15.68 6.08 -10.29
CA ARG A 377 -15.74 7.55 -10.21
C ARG A 377 -17.18 8.04 -10.27
N GLU A 378 -17.42 9.21 -9.72
CA GLU A 378 -18.69 9.89 -9.89
C GLU A 378 -18.75 10.54 -11.27
N GLU A 379 -19.87 10.38 -11.96
CA GLU A 379 -20.09 11.06 -13.23
C GLU A 379 -19.97 12.57 -13.03
N THR A 380 -18.97 13.17 -13.67
CA THR A 380 -18.95 14.61 -13.83
C THR A 380 -20.03 14.98 -14.84
N ASP A 381 -21.02 15.75 -14.38
CA ASP A 381 -22.10 16.30 -15.21
C ASP A 381 -21.49 17.12 -16.36
N THR A 382 -21.18 16.48 -17.49
CA THR A 382 -20.56 17.13 -18.67
C THR A 382 -21.58 17.94 -19.48
N SER A 383 -22.70 18.32 -18.87
CA SER A 383 -23.83 19.00 -19.50
C SER A 383 -23.63 20.50 -19.77
N ASP A 384 -22.45 21.08 -19.44
CA ASP A 384 -22.10 22.48 -19.74
C ASP A 384 -21.06 22.63 -20.88
N GLN A 385 -21.17 21.82 -21.94
CA GLN A 385 -20.65 22.24 -23.25
C GLN A 385 -21.67 23.22 -23.86
N PRO A 386 -21.34 24.51 -24.08
CA PRO A 386 -22.23 25.39 -24.82
C PRO A 386 -22.35 24.84 -26.24
N ASP A 387 -23.56 24.43 -26.62
CA ASP A 387 -23.93 24.11 -27.99
C ASP A 387 -23.63 25.33 -28.88
N ASP A 388 -22.49 25.29 -29.59
CA ASP A 388 -22.25 26.12 -30.77
C ASP A 388 -23.11 25.59 -31.93
N SER A 389 -24.43 25.74 -31.79
CA SER A 389 -25.37 25.58 -32.89
C SER A 389 -26.44 26.66 -32.79
N ASP A 390 -26.25 27.72 -33.56
CA ASP A 390 -27.26 28.53 -34.27
C ASP A 390 -26.57 29.83 -34.71
N GLY A 391 -26.59 30.29 -35.96
CA GLY A 391 -27.32 29.87 -37.13
C GLY A 391 -26.94 30.90 -38.21
N ASN A 392 -26.63 30.41 -39.39
CA ASN A 392 -26.39 31.22 -40.57
C ASN A 392 -27.74 31.83 -41.00
N ASP A 393 -27.89 33.15 -40.96
CA ASP A 393 -29.00 33.82 -41.64
C ASP A 393 -28.48 34.96 -42.53
N ASP A 394 -28.50 34.68 -43.82
CA ASP A 394 -28.27 35.61 -44.92
C ASP A 394 -29.42 36.63 -44.97
N THR A 395 -29.13 37.93 -44.86
CA THR A 395 -29.96 38.95 -45.51
C THR A 395 -29.10 40.07 -46.10
N ASP A 396 -29.07 40.03 -47.43
CA ASP A 396 -28.75 41.10 -48.36
C ASP A 396 -29.80 42.22 -48.24
N ASP A 397 -29.38 43.46 -48.02
CA ASP A 397 -30.05 44.65 -48.54
C ASP A 397 -29.11 45.86 -48.45
N GLY A 398 -28.92 46.51 -49.61
CA GLY A 398 -27.94 47.56 -49.81
C GLY A 398 -28.41 49.00 -49.59
N ASN A 399 -27.44 49.89 -49.82
CA ASN A 399 -27.53 51.32 -50.17
C ASN A 399 -28.25 52.26 -49.19
N ASP A 400 -27.53 53.24 -48.63
CA ASP A 400 -27.41 54.56 -49.25
C ASP A 400 -26.49 55.50 -48.44
N GLU A 401 -26.02 56.49 -49.19
CA GLU A 401 -24.98 57.49 -48.98
C GLU A 401 -25.29 58.52 -47.86
N GLU A 402 -24.25 59.06 -47.21
CA GLU A 402 -23.78 60.46 -47.38
C GLU A 402 -22.84 60.93 -46.24
N GLU A 403 -21.73 61.54 -46.67
CA GLU A 403 -21.00 62.75 -46.18
C GLU A 403 -20.86 63.01 -44.65
N GLY A 404 -19.74 63.44 -44.08
CA GLY A 404 -18.56 64.19 -44.54
C GLY A 404 -17.95 64.96 -43.34
N SER A 405 -16.84 65.67 -43.56
CA SER A 405 -16.02 66.53 -42.65
C SER A 405 -15.02 65.80 -41.73
N ASP A 406 -13.69 65.90 -41.96
CA ASP A 406 -12.75 67.04 -41.76
C ASP A 406 -12.53 67.28 -40.25
N GLU A 407 -11.35 67.50 -39.65
CA GLU A 407 -9.98 67.81 -40.05
C GLU A 407 -9.12 67.84 -38.74
N GLU A 408 -7.79 67.69 -38.84
CA GLU A 408 -6.72 68.26 -37.96
C GLU A 408 -6.60 67.74 -36.49
N ASP A 409 -5.43 67.56 -35.84
CA ASP A 409 -4.02 67.88 -36.13
C ASP A 409 -3.07 67.15 -35.15
N ASP A 410 -1.81 67.01 -35.58
CA ASP A 410 -0.52 66.99 -34.84
C ASP A 410 -0.21 65.94 -33.75
N GLN A 411 0.71 64.98 -33.99
CA GLN A 411 2.19 65.10 -33.92
C GLN A 411 2.75 65.59 -32.56
N GLN A 412 3.42 64.71 -31.80
CA GLN A 412 4.88 64.79 -31.65
C GLN A 412 5.52 63.59 -30.94
N ASP A 413 6.62 63.16 -31.54
CA ASP A 413 7.64 62.21 -31.09
C ASP A 413 8.53 62.73 -29.94
N GLY A 414 9.26 61.78 -29.32
CA GLY A 414 10.49 61.99 -28.55
C GLY A 414 10.60 60.92 -27.45
N LYS A 415 11.22 59.74 -27.63
CA LYS A 415 12.64 59.40 -27.86
C LYS A 415 13.64 59.96 -26.83
N ASP A 416 14.63 59.08 -26.60
CA ASP A 416 15.89 59.20 -25.86
C ASP A 416 15.80 58.67 -24.41
N ASP A 417 16.74 57.93 -23.85
CA ASP A 417 17.89 57.09 -24.27
C ASP A 417 18.73 56.90 -22.97
N ASN A 418 19.46 55.77 -22.87
CA ASN A 418 20.68 55.58 -22.04
C ASN A 418 20.52 55.52 -20.51
N ASP A 419 21.32 54.78 -19.72
CA ASP A 419 22.50 53.95 -19.97
C ASP A 419 22.82 53.13 -18.70
N ASP A 420 23.69 52.13 -18.89
CA ASP A 420 24.66 51.52 -17.96
C ASP A 420 24.17 50.79 -16.68
N GLY A 421 24.70 49.63 -16.29
CA GLY A 421 25.93 48.96 -16.72
C GLY A 421 26.73 48.43 -15.51
N GLY A 422 27.32 47.24 -15.66
CA GLY A 422 28.40 46.69 -14.80
C GLY A 422 27.99 45.49 -13.93
N SER A 423 28.31 44.24 -14.26
CA SER A 423 29.62 43.56 -14.41
C SER A 423 30.37 43.30 -13.08
N GLY A 424 30.68 42.03 -12.84
CA GLY A 424 31.60 41.56 -11.82
C GLY A 424 31.76 40.04 -11.84
N SER A 425 32.66 39.55 -12.68
CA SER A 425 33.22 38.20 -12.70
C SER A 425 34.23 38.01 -11.56
N ASP A 426 34.42 36.78 -11.06
CA ASP A 426 35.74 36.34 -10.59
C ASP A 426 35.90 34.82 -10.79
N ASP A 427 37.05 34.51 -11.38
CA ASP A 427 37.60 33.20 -11.75
C ASP A 427 38.27 32.48 -10.56
N GLY A 428 38.48 31.16 -10.69
CA GLY A 428 39.54 30.48 -9.95
C GLY A 428 39.49 28.95 -9.96
N GLY A 429 40.12 28.32 -10.96
CA GLY A 429 40.49 26.91 -10.89
C GLY A 429 41.90 26.69 -10.31
N SER A 430 42.19 25.46 -9.88
CA SER A 430 43.47 24.77 -10.14
C SER A 430 43.51 23.36 -9.53
N ASP A 431 43.98 22.46 -10.37
CA ASP A 431 44.48 21.08 -10.21
C ASP A 431 45.33 20.73 -8.97
N SER A 432 45.47 19.40 -8.78
CA SER A 432 46.72 18.63 -8.62
C SER A 432 46.95 17.81 -7.32
N ASP A 433 46.96 16.48 -7.53
CA ASP A 433 48.07 15.54 -7.29
C ASP A 433 48.21 14.68 -6.01
N ASP A 434 48.61 13.43 -6.30
CA ASP A 434 49.32 12.39 -5.51
C ASP A 434 48.53 11.60 -4.44
N GLY A 435 48.60 10.26 -4.32
CA GLY A 435 49.48 9.25 -4.92
C GLY A 435 49.83 8.14 -3.90
N GLY A 436 49.92 6.87 -4.34
CA GLY A 436 50.61 5.74 -3.67
C GLY A 436 49.70 4.73 -2.93
N SER A 437 49.56 3.47 -3.39
CA SER A 437 50.49 2.31 -3.20
C SER A 437 50.63 1.90 -1.73
N GLY A 438 50.47 0.65 -1.28
CA GLY A 438 50.29 -0.67 -1.89
C GLY A 438 50.57 -1.78 -0.84
N SER A 439 50.42 -3.05 -1.27
CA SER A 439 50.93 -4.32 -0.67
C SER A 439 50.16 -4.94 0.51
N ASP A 440 49.57 -6.13 0.31
CA ASP A 440 50.13 -7.50 0.56
C ASP A 440 49.86 -7.91 2.03
N ASP A 441 49.43 -9.11 2.45
CA ASP A 441 49.66 -10.52 2.12
C ASP A 441 48.48 -11.35 2.69
N GLY A 442 48.01 -12.46 2.09
CA GLY A 442 48.33 -13.84 2.54
C GLY A 442 47.51 -14.30 3.77
N GLU A 443 46.92 -15.49 3.89
CA GLU A 443 47.08 -16.76 3.21
C GLU A 443 45.81 -17.61 3.42
N SER A 444 45.48 -18.37 2.39
CA SER A 444 44.70 -19.61 2.45
C SER A 444 45.39 -20.66 3.34
N VAL A 445 44.62 -21.36 4.17
CA VAL A 445 45.03 -22.68 4.69
C VAL A 445 43.86 -23.64 4.57
N ASP A 446 43.92 -24.46 3.52
CA ASP A 446 43.33 -25.79 3.54
C ASP A 446 44.07 -26.62 4.60
N ASP A 447 43.34 -27.29 5.49
CA ASP A 447 43.87 -28.53 6.06
C ASP A 447 42.79 -29.62 6.03
N ASP A 448 43.18 -30.66 5.34
CA ASP A 448 42.46 -31.86 4.96
C ASP A 448 42.76 -32.93 6.03
N GLY A 449 41.81 -33.85 6.24
CA GLY A 449 42.16 -35.17 6.77
C GLY A 449 41.56 -35.56 8.12
N GLY A 450 40.56 -36.44 8.04
CA GLY A 450 40.84 -37.84 8.38
C GLY A 450 40.24 -38.41 9.67
N ASP A 451 39.08 -39.05 9.50
CA ASP A 451 38.79 -40.45 9.84
C ASP A 451 39.29 -41.04 11.18
N ALA A 452 38.36 -41.44 12.03
CA ALA A 452 38.15 -42.86 12.39
C ALA A 452 37.19 -42.97 13.58
N GLY A 453 36.08 -43.68 13.37
CA GLY A 453 35.12 -44.01 14.40
C GLY A 453 35.64 -45.00 15.44
N ASN A 454 34.85 -45.18 16.49
CA ASN A 454 34.52 -46.50 17.00
C ASN A 454 33.31 -46.41 17.94
N GLY A 455 32.29 -47.24 17.66
CA GLY A 455 31.15 -47.43 18.56
C GLY A 455 31.47 -48.35 19.74
N ASN A 456 30.57 -48.35 20.73
CA ASN A 456 30.19 -49.50 21.56
C ASN A 456 28.99 -49.05 22.42
N ALA A 457 27.75 -49.40 22.07
CA ALA A 457 27.01 -50.59 22.50
C ALA A 457 26.72 -50.67 24.02
N GLY A 458 25.43 -50.51 24.35
CA GLY A 458 24.61 -51.62 24.87
C GLY A 458 24.44 -51.77 26.39
N ASN A 459 23.21 -51.49 26.87
CA ASN A 459 22.27 -52.40 27.59
C ASN A 459 21.10 -51.51 28.09
N GLY A 460 19.81 -51.76 27.78
CA GLY A 460 19.02 -52.98 28.02
C GLY A 460 18.49 -52.95 29.47
N ASP A 461 17.24 -53.21 29.84
CA ASP A 461 15.98 -53.65 29.23
C ASP A 461 14.87 -53.49 30.29
N ALA A 462 13.63 -53.81 29.90
CA ALA A 462 12.44 -54.20 30.68
C ALA A 462 11.30 -53.16 30.72
N GLU A 463 10.41 -53.15 29.72
CA GLU A 463 9.23 -54.05 29.55
C GLU A 463 8.06 -53.71 30.49
N ASN A 464 6.94 -53.28 29.89
CA ASN A 464 5.68 -54.02 30.02
C ASN A 464 4.73 -53.66 28.87
N GLU A 465 4.40 -54.68 28.09
CA GLU A 465 3.36 -54.69 27.05
C GLU A 465 1.95 -54.76 27.66
N THR A 466 0.93 -54.33 26.89
CA THR A 466 -0.07 -55.27 26.35
C THR A 466 -0.89 -54.60 25.25
N ASP A 467 -1.06 -55.37 24.17
CA ASP A 467 -1.70 -55.08 22.89
C ASP A 467 -3.21 -54.83 22.93
N THR A 468 -3.73 -54.20 21.86
CA THR A 468 -4.62 -54.93 20.95
C THR A 468 -4.59 -54.32 19.55
N GLU A 469 -4.17 -55.16 18.60
CA GLU A 469 -4.17 -54.92 17.15
C GLU A 469 -5.59 -54.85 16.55
N THR A 470 -5.73 -54.16 15.41
CA THR A 470 -6.01 -54.85 14.13
C THR A 470 -5.54 -54.01 12.94
N ASN A 471 -4.70 -54.67 12.12
CA ASN A 471 -4.19 -54.37 10.78
C ASN A 471 -5.30 -53.94 9.77
N SER A 472 -5.04 -53.31 8.62
CA SER A 472 -4.00 -53.66 7.63
C SER A 472 -3.90 -52.62 6.49
N ASP A 473 -2.65 -52.31 6.09
CA ASP A 473 -2.07 -52.37 4.73
C ASP A 473 -2.74 -51.61 3.56
N THR A 474 -2.05 -50.90 2.64
CA THR A 474 -0.65 -50.97 2.20
C THR A 474 -0.27 -49.78 1.29
N ASP A 475 1.04 -49.54 1.26
CA ASP A 475 1.83 -48.65 0.39
C ASP A 475 1.55 -48.72 -1.12
N ASN A 476 1.68 -47.59 -1.83
CA ASN A 476 2.80 -47.35 -2.77
C ASN A 476 2.70 -45.99 -3.48
N VAL A 477 3.79 -45.22 -3.40
CA VAL A 477 4.16 -44.15 -4.35
C VAL A 477 5.03 -44.80 -5.46
N PRO A 478 4.96 -44.35 -6.72
CA PRO A 478 6.06 -43.54 -7.29
C PRO A 478 5.51 -42.46 -8.28
N GLY A 479 6.11 -41.28 -8.47
CA GLY A 479 7.48 -41.01 -8.91
C GLY A 479 7.46 -40.44 -10.34
N PHE A 480 7.92 -39.19 -10.51
CA PHE A 480 7.98 -38.42 -11.76
C PHE A 480 8.89 -39.05 -12.83
N THR A 481 8.49 -38.95 -14.11
CA THR A 481 9.42 -38.90 -15.27
C THR A 481 8.86 -38.02 -16.38
N ALA A 482 9.78 -37.30 -17.03
CA ALA A 482 9.60 -36.31 -18.08
C ALA A 482 9.04 -36.83 -19.41
N GLY A 483 8.39 -35.93 -20.18
CA GLY A 483 7.98 -36.18 -21.56
C GLY A 483 7.69 -34.89 -22.34
N THR A 484 8.67 -34.46 -23.14
CA THR A 484 8.58 -33.48 -24.24
C THR A 484 7.57 -33.87 -25.33
N GLY A 485 6.85 -32.90 -25.93
CA GLY A 485 6.41 -33.02 -27.34
C GLY A 485 5.22 -32.21 -27.85
N LEU A 486 5.53 -31.11 -28.56
CA LEU A 486 5.03 -30.66 -29.88
C LEU A 486 3.59 -30.12 -30.10
N PHE A 487 3.56 -28.85 -30.53
CA PHE A 487 2.80 -28.18 -31.62
C PHE A 487 1.33 -28.53 -31.94
N GLY A 488 0.54 -27.45 -31.98
CA GLY A 488 -0.62 -27.22 -32.85
C GLY A 488 -1.51 -26.15 -32.22
N GLY A 489 -1.95 -25.07 -32.84
CA GLY A 489 -2.00 -24.64 -34.23
C GLY A 489 -3.08 -23.55 -34.28
N ALA A 490 -2.76 -22.41 -34.88
CA ALA A 490 -3.60 -21.22 -35.01
C ALA A 490 -4.99 -21.50 -35.62
N LEU A 491 -6.03 -20.86 -35.08
CA LEU A 491 -7.26 -20.30 -35.69
C LEU A 491 -7.97 -19.50 -34.58
N GLY A 492 -8.53 -18.30 -34.73
CA GLY A 492 -8.71 -17.41 -35.84
C GLY A 492 -9.31 -16.10 -35.31
N LEU A 493 -8.92 -14.98 -35.93
CA LEU A 493 -9.54 -13.68 -35.78
C LEU A 493 -11.02 -13.71 -36.19
N GLU A 494 -11.75 -12.69 -35.73
CA GLU A 494 -12.91 -12.05 -36.36
C GLU A 494 -14.25 -12.28 -35.67
N TRP A 495 -14.74 -11.27 -34.92
CA TRP A 495 -16.15 -10.86 -34.98
C TRP A 495 -16.38 -9.35 -34.67
N LEU A 496 -16.56 -8.62 -35.78
CA LEU A 496 -17.38 -7.43 -36.07
C LEU A 496 -18.00 -6.55 -34.96
N ARG A 497 -17.58 -5.27 -35.00
CA ARG A 497 -18.43 -4.06 -34.92
C ARG A 497 -19.74 -4.17 -35.72
N ARG A 498 -20.86 -3.73 -35.14
CA ARG A 498 -21.76 -2.79 -35.83
C ARG A 498 -22.59 -1.93 -34.86
N LYS A 499 -22.50 -0.62 -35.10
CA LYS A 499 -23.12 0.53 -34.44
C LYS A 499 -24.59 0.73 -34.88
N ALA A 500 -25.42 1.15 -33.92
CA ALA A 500 -26.57 2.07 -33.93
C ALA A 500 -27.66 2.05 -35.02
N GLY A 501 -28.91 2.11 -34.52
CA GLY A 501 -29.88 3.16 -34.84
C GLY A 501 -31.00 2.80 -35.82
N VAL A 502 -32.26 2.80 -35.35
CA VAL A 502 -33.42 3.47 -35.98
C VAL A 502 -34.48 3.75 -34.91
N ASP A 503 -34.96 4.99 -34.94
CA ASP A 503 -35.93 5.67 -34.11
C ASP A 503 -37.41 5.41 -34.47
N GLU A 504 -38.27 5.78 -33.51
CA GLU A 504 -39.67 6.23 -33.59
C GLU A 504 -40.77 5.47 -34.38
N SER A 505 -41.87 5.12 -33.70
CA SER A 505 -43.09 5.96 -33.68
C SER A 505 -44.37 5.24 -33.18
N THR A 506 -44.95 5.82 -32.12
CA THR A 506 -46.37 6.10 -31.87
C THR A 506 -47.46 4.99 -31.93
N SER A 507 -48.10 4.80 -30.76
CA SER A 507 -49.53 5.06 -30.47
C SER A 507 -50.49 3.91 -30.13
N VAL A 508 -51.32 4.23 -29.12
CA VAL A 508 -52.71 3.81 -28.82
C VAL A 508 -52.94 2.75 -27.72
N ASN A 509 -53.16 3.25 -26.51
CA ASN A 509 -54.37 3.14 -25.66
C ASN A 509 -55.13 1.79 -25.51
N GLU A 510 -55.05 1.24 -24.27
CA GLU A 510 -56.13 0.69 -23.39
C GLU A 510 -57.02 -0.52 -23.82
N PRO A 511 -57.74 -1.21 -22.90
CA PRO A 511 -57.35 -1.75 -21.57
C PRO A 511 -57.96 -3.17 -21.27
N SER A 512 -57.68 -3.68 -20.05
CA SER A 512 -58.45 -4.63 -19.21
C SER A 512 -58.84 -6.03 -19.75
N GLU A 513 -58.38 -7.10 -19.08
CA GLU A 513 -58.97 -7.71 -17.86
C GLU A 513 -57.94 -8.60 -17.15
#